data_AF-A0A969ZTF4-F1
#
_entry.id   AF-A0A969ZTF4-F1
#
_cell.length_a   1.000
_cell.length_b   1.000
_cell.length_c   1.000
_cell.angle_alpha   90.00
_cell.angle_beta   90.00
_cell.angle_gamma   90.00
#
_symmetry.space_group_name_H-M   'P 1'
#
loop_
_entity.id
_entity.type
_entity.pdbx_description
1 polymer ?
#
loop_
_entity_poly.entity_id
_entity_poly.type
_entity_poly.pdbx_seq_one_letter_code
_entity_poly.pdbx_strand_id
1 'polypeptide(L)'
;MNMETGRGFNEQCITFSQMNLITNSRQIWRTITAWSRAYLISRYLGVGTKEALFAKLYDEFSHYGEMMRLIFGAEFAENFTWLLNEYTIALRELVSAQQEGNREEVSRTLERMYRNAAERARLLAQVNPFWNEATWRGMFETYLNYTIEMANAFITGNYSGDVANYDKITALSVQMADYFAQGIYDIISHDPMCPEVLECLELSPEQMEELPIMLRCMTLEQIEAVFLLRMFLFDLVVWTRQYLISRYLGVGNEEIVLQRLFELVDEFGRMLAIVFGADAIEGHMPMFYRKIDLITLLITAQIEGNTEAVNEITRLLYANTEEIASFLASINHFWDEAELRNSLFRHLRDMIEESTSFLTGEYDRSIDIMSYLLRRSESAGNYLALGLYRFITNTENA
;
A
#
# COMPACT_ATOMS: atom_id res chain seq x y z
N MET A 1 32.17 7.59 18.50
CA MET A 1 32.30 6.13 18.49
C MET A 1 31.54 5.68 17.26
N ASN A 2 32.26 5.27 16.22
CA ASN A 2 31.69 4.96 14.90
C ASN A 2 30.88 3.67 15.03
N MET A 3 29.54 3.75 15.02
CA MET A 3 28.70 2.59 14.80
C MET A 3 28.78 2.25 13.31
N GLU A 4 29.45 1.13 13.03
CA GLU A 4 29.57 0.57 11.69
C GLU A 4 28.19 0.36 11.06
N THR A 5 28.07 0.84 9.83
CA THR A 5 26.96 0.70 8.89
C THR A 5 26.87 -0.74 8.38
N GLY A 6 26.38 -1.67 9.23
CA GLY A 6 26.34 -3.09 8.89
C GLY A 6 25.24 -3.91 9.58
N ARG A 7 24.07 -3.31 9.88
CA ARG A 7 22.91 -4.03 10.46
C ARG A 7 21.66 -3.84 9.60
N GLY A 8 21.73 -4.30 8.37
CA GLY A 8 20.53 -4.53 7.56
C GLY A 8 20.05 -5.96 7.73
N PHE A 9 18.79 -6.24 7.38
CA PHE A 9 18.33 -7.61 7.16
C PHE A 9 19.33 -8.34 6.26
N ASN A 10 19.64 -9.59 6.58
CA ASN A 10 20.37 -10.44 5.63
C ASN A 10 19.47 -10.64 4.42
N GLU A 11 19.73 -9.93 3.33
CA GLU A 11 18.91 -9.97 2.12
C GLU A 11 18.82 -11.36 1.47
N GLN A 12 19.70 -12.30 1.85
CA GLN A 12 19.66 -13.69 1.40
C GLN A 12 18.86 -14.61 2.33
N CYS A 13 18.53 -14.16 3.55
CA CYS A 13 17.85 -14.98 4.54
C CYS A 13 17.01 -14.11 5.50
N ILE A 14 15.79 -13.79 5.07
CA ILE A 14 14.79 -13.08 5.85
C ILE A 14 13.72 -14.07 6.33
N THR A 15 13.56 -14.18 7.64
CA THR A 15 12.61 -15.09 8.31
C THR A 15 11.15 -14.64 8.15
N PHE A 16 10.20 -15.54 8.39
CA PHE A 16 8.76 -15.22 8.35
C PHE A 16 8.36 -14.02 9.23
N SER A 17 8.92 -13.92 10.44
CA SER A 17 8.64 -12.81 11.36
C SER A 17 9.16 -11.47 10.82
N GLN A 18 10.36 -11.47 10.23
CA GLN A 18 10.94 -10.27 9.61
C GLN A 18 10.15 -9.85 8.36
N MET A 19 9.78 -10.81 7.50
CA MET A 19 8.91 -10.55 6.35
C MET A 19 7.58 -9.92 6.78
N ASN A 20 6.90 -10.46 7.79
CA ASN A 20 5.64 -9.89 8.27
C ASN A 20 5.82 -8.47 8.81
N LEU A 21 6.90 -8.22 9.54
CA LEU A 21 7.22 -6.89 10.05
C LEU A 21 7.43 -5.89 8.90
N ILE A 22 8.21 -6.25 7.88
CA ILE A 22 8.46 -5.44 6.68
C ILE A 22 7.13 -5.17 5.94
N THR A 23 6.41 -6.22 5.57
CA THR A 23 5.22 -6.11 4.72
C THR A 23 4.06 -5.38 5.43
N ASN A 24 3.87 -5.59 6.75
CA ASN A 24 2.87 -4.84 7.52
C ASN A 24 3.25 -3.36 7.65
N SER A 25 4.53 -3.06 7.86
CA SER A 25 5.01 -1.67 7.93
C SER A 25 4.77 -0.94 6.60
N ARG A 26 5.02 -1.62 5.47
CA ARG A 26 4.75 -1.09 4.13
C ARG A 26 3.26 -0.85 3.91
N GLN A 27 2.42 -1.80 4.31
CA GLN A 27 0.96 -1.68 4.21
C GLN A 27 0.43 -0.43 4.94
N ILE A 28 0.90 -0.17 6.17
CA ILE A 28 0.47 1.00 6.96
C ILE A 28 0.76 2.30 6.19
N TRP A 29 1.99 2.48 5.72
CA TRP A 29 2.37 3.69 4.99
C TRP A 29 1.65 3.82 3.64
N ARG A 30 1.37 2.70 2.94
CA ARG A 30 0.54 2.69 1.73
C ARG A 30 -0.90 3.14 2.01
N THR A 31 -1.51 2.63 3.08
CA THR A 31 -2.87 3.00 3.51
C THR A 31 -2.95 4.49 3.86
N ILE A 32 -2.03 5.00 4.69
CA ILE A 32 -1.96 6.44 5.05
C ILE A 32 -1.81 7.31 3.79
N THR A 33 -0.97 6.89 2.84
CA THR A 33 -0.72 7.64 1.60
C THR A 33 -1.95 7.64 0.67
N ALA A 34 -2.67 6.51 0.58
CA ALA A 34 -3.92 6.42 -0.18
C ALA A 34 -5.01 7.34 0.41
N TRP A 35 -5.20 7.33 1.72
CA TRP A 35 -6.16 8.22 2.39
C TRP A 35 -5.76 9.69 2.31
N SER A 36 -4.46 10.00 2.38
CA SER A 36 -3.96 11.36 2.18
C SER A 36 -4.30 11.88 0.79
N ARG A 37 -4.08 11.09 -0.27
CA ARG A 37 -4.47 11.47 -1.64
C ARG A 37 -5.99 11.61 -1.78
N ALA A 38 -6.77 10.67 -1.24
CA ALA A 38 -8.23 10.74 -1.27
C ALA A 38 -8.75 12.02 -0.58
N TYR A 39 -8.15 12.40 0.54
CA TYR A 39 -8.44 13.65 1.24
C TYR A 39 -8.13 14.88 0.37
N LEU A 40 -6.95 14.94 -0.28
CA LEU A 40 -6.59 16.04 -1.19
C LEU A 40 -7.59 16.15 -2.35
N ILE A 41 -7.94 15.02 -2.98
CA ILE A 41 -8.95 14.95 -4.05
C ILE A 41 -10.28 15.51 -3.57
N SER A 42 -10.78 15.10 -2.40
CA SER A 42 -12.02 15.66 -1.83
C SER A 42 -11.93 17.17 -1.62
N ARG A 43 -10.81 17.64 -1.07
CA ARG A 43 -10.61 19.07 -0.79
C ARG A 43 -10.60 19.93 -2.05
N TYR A 44 -9.96 19.48 -3.12
CA TYR A 44 -9.80 20.25 -4.35
C TYR A 44 -10.90 20.02 -5.39
N LEU A 45 -11.48 18.82 -5.43
CA LEU A 45 -12.40 18.38 -6.48
C LEU A 45 -13.82 18.09 -5.96
N GLY A 46 -14.05 18.15 -4.64
CA GLY A 46 -15.37 17.95 -4.05
C GLY A 46 -15.86 16.50 -4.06
N VAL A 47 -14.97 15.52 -4.25
CA VAL A 47 -15.31 14.09 -4.24
C VAL A 47 -15.49 13.61 -2.80
N GLY A 48 -16.74 13.56 -2.36
CA GLY A 48 -17.14 13.11 -1.02
C GLY A 48 -16.84 14.08 0.10
N THR A 49 -17.31 13.75 1.30
CA THR A 49 -17.25 14.64 2.46
C THR A 49 -15.82 14.75 2.99
N LYS A 50 -15.26 15.96 2.91
CA LYS A 50 -13.90 16.26 3.41
C LYS A 50 -13.74 15.95 4.90
N GLU A 51 -14.80 16.09 5.70
CA GLU A 51 -14.81 15.72 7.12
C GLU A 51 -14.71 14.21 7.33
N ALA A 52 -15.43 13.41 6.53
CA ALA A 52 -15.37 11.96 6.60
C ALA A 52 -13.98 11.44 6.23
N LEU A 53 -13.39 11.95 5.15
CA LEU A 53 -12.04 11.58 4.72
C LEU A 53 -10.95 12.05 5.70
N PHE A 54 -11.12 13.23 6.30
CA PHE A 54 -10.22 13.65 7.36
C PHE A 54 -10.31 12.71 8.57
N ALA A 55 -11.51 12.33 9.00
CA ALA A 55 -11.69 11.41 10.12
C ALA A 55 -11.01 10.06 9.83
N LYS A 56 -11.16 9.51 8.63
CA LYS A 56 -10.42 8.30 8.20
C LYS A 56 -8.91 8.49 8.31
N LEU A 57 -8.36 9.55 7.71
CA LEU A 57 -6.92 9.80 7.75
C LEU A 57 -6.40 9.97 9.19
N TYR A 58 -7.15 10.69 10.03
CA TYR A 58 -6.85 10.91 11.43
C TYR A 58 -6.87 9.59 12.23
N ASP A 59 -7.87 8.74 12.00
CA ASP A 59 -8.01 7.44 12.65
C ASP A 59 -6.86 6.49 12.25
N GLU A 60 -6.44 6.49 10.98
CA GLU A 60 -5.32 5.67 10.50
C GLU A 60 -3.99 6.08 11.15
N PHE A 61 -3.74 7.39 11.24
CA PHE A 61 -2.58 7.91 11.97
C PHE A 61 -2.64 7.60 13.47
N SER A 62 -3.82 7.72 14.09
CA SER A 62 -4.01 7.38 15.50
C SER A 62 -3.80 5.89 15.76
N HIS A 63 -4.30 5.03 14.87
CA HIS A 63 -4.08 3.59 14.95
C HIS A 63 -2.59 3.24 14.87
N TYR A 64 -1.86 3.85 13.92
CA TYR A 64 -0.42 3.64 13.81
C TYR A 64 0.34 4.09 15.07
N GLY A 65 -0.02 5.25 15.63
CA GLY A 65 0.56 5.72 16.88
C GLY A 65 0.30 4.76 18.06
N GLU A 66 -0.92 4.24 18.20
CA GLU A 66 -1.27 3.28 19.25
C GLU A 66 -0.61 1.91 19.07
N MET A 67 -0.35 1.47 17.83
CA MET A 67 0.42 0.23 17.60
C MET A 67 1.81 0.29 18.24
N MET A 68 2.42 1.47 18.31
CA MET A 68 3.74 1.68 18.91
C MET A 68 3.74 1.44 20.43
N ARG A 69 2.57 1.50 21.08
CA ARG A 69 2.41 1.28 22.53
C ARG A 69 2.91 -0.09 22.96
N LEU A 70 2.75 -1.10 22.11
CA LEU A 70 3.15 -2.48 22.40
C LEU A 70 4.67 -2.63 22.53
N ILE A 71 5.44 -1.78 21.85
CA ILE A 71 6.90 -1.88 21.76
C ILE A 71 7.57 -0.86 22.70
N PHE A 72 7.03 0.36 22.73
CA PHE A 72 7.69 1.51 23.36
C PHE A 72 6.96 2.07 24.58
N GLY A 73 5.82 1.49 24.95
CA GLY A 73 5.03 1.90 26.10
C GLY A 73 4.11 3.10 25.86
N ALA A 74 3.32 3.41 26.90
CA ALA A 74 2.23 4.38 26.85
C ALA A 74 2.68 5.81 26.54
N GLU A 75 3.70 6.29 27.27
CA GLU A 75 4.17 7.67 27.14
C GLU A 75 4.70 7.98 25.73
N PHE A 76 5.47 7.06 25.15
CA PHE A 76 5.94 7.20 23.77
C PHE A 76 4.76 7.24 22.80
N ALA A 77 3.84 6.27 22.90
CA ALA A 77 2.71 6.15 21.99
C ALA A 77 1.82 7.39 22.04
N GLU A 78 1.50 7.90 23.22
CA GLU A 78 0.68 9.10 23.39
C GLU A 78 1.33 10.34 22.73
N ASN A 79 2.64 10.55 22.94
CA ASN A 79 3.38 11.63 22.31
C ASN A 79 3.49 11.49 20.79
N PHE A 80 3.71 10.26 20.30
CA PHE A 80 3.84 10.00 18.87
C PHE A 80 2.49 10.13 18.15
N THR A 81 1.41 9.57 18.71
CA THR A 81 0.03 9.75 18.24
C THR A 81 -0.34 11.24 18.17
N TRP A 82 0.00 12.01 19.21
CA TRP A 82 -0.22 13.47 19.20
C TRP A 82 0.48 14.14 18.02
N LEU A 83 1.77 13.85 17.77
CA LEU A 83 2.51 14.42 16.65
C LEU A 83 1.92 14.04 15.28
N LEU A 84 1.43 12.80 15.10
CA LEU A 84 0.77 12.39 13.86
C LEU A 84 -0.58 13.10 13.65
N ASN A 85 -1.33 13.32 14.73
CA ASN A 85 -2.58 14.06 14.70
C ASN A 85 -2.36 15.55 14.38
N GLU A 86 -1.34 16.16 14.97
CA GLU A 86 -0.92 17.54 14.66
C GLU A 86 -0.51 17.70 13.20
N TYR A 87 0.20 16.71 12.63
CA TYR A 87 0.50 16.69 11.19
C TYR A 87 -0.79 16.69 10.33
N THR A 88 -1.75 15.85 10.70
CA THR A 88 -3.03 15.72 9.96
C THR A 88 -3.85 17.00 10.04
N ILE A 89 -3.90 17.64 11.22
CA ILE A 89 -4.56 18.95 11.42
C ILE A 89 -3.86 20.03 10.60
N ALA A 90 -2.52 20.09 10.62
CA ALA A 90 -1.76 21.05 9.84
C ALA A 90 -1.92 20.84 8.32
N LEU A 91 -2.05 19.61 7.84
CA LEU A 91 -2.38 19.33 6.44
C LEU A 91 -3.74 19.92 6.04
N ARG A 92 -4.77 19.79 6.90
CA ARG A 92 -6.07 20.43 6.69
C ARG A 92 -5.96 21.95 6.58
N GLU A 93 -5.22 22.57 7.51
CA GLU A 93 -4.98 24.03 7.55
C GLU A 93 -4.23 24.50 6.30
N LEU A 94 -3.18 23.78 5.89
CA LEU A 94 -2.39 24.07 4.69
C LEU A 94 -3.28 24.11 3.45
N VAL A 95 -4.10 23.07 3.26
CA VAL A 95 -4.99 22.99 2.09
C VAL A 95 -6.03 24.10 2.12
N SER A 96 -6.56 24.48 3.29
CA SER A 96 -7.49 25.62 3.39
C SER A 96 -6.81 26.93 3.00
N ALA A 97 -5.63 27.20 3.54
CA ALA A 97 -4.86 28.40 3.25
C ALA A 97 -4.46 28.49 1.77
N GLN A 98 -4.10 27.36 1.15
CA GLN A 98 -3.82 27.29 -0.28
C GLN A 98 -5.06 27.66 -1.12
N GLN A 99 -6.24 27.13 -0.77
CA GLN A 99 -7.50 27.44 -1.46
C GLN A 99 -7.92 28.90 -1.30
N GLU A 100 -7.62 29.51 -0.16
CA GLU A 100 -7.89 30.92 0.14
C GLU A 100 -6.85 31.89 -0.47
N GLY A 101 -5.74 31.37 -1.01
CA GLY A 101 -4.61 32.18 -1.48
C GLY A 101 -3.86 32.89 -0.34
N ASN A 102 -4.03 32.44 0.90
CA ASN A 102 -3.42 33.05 2.09
C ASN A 102 -1.96 32.60 2.26
N ARG A 103 -1.06 33.32 1.58
CA ARG A 103 0.38 32.99 1.56
C ARG A 103 1.06 33.05 2.92
N GLU A 104 0.63 33.96 3.80
CA GLU A 104 1.17 34.08 5.15
C GLU A 104 0.84 32.82 5.96
N GLU A 105 -0.42 32.40 5.91
CA GLU A 105 -0.87 31.18 6.60
C GLU A 105 -0.24 29.92 6.01
N VAL A 106 -0.08 29.84 4.69
CA VAL A 106 0.67 28.74 4.05
C VAL A 106 2.09 28.65 4.62
N SER A 107 2.83 29.77 4.67
CA SER A 107 4.20 29.79 5.21
C SER A 107 4.24 29.35 6.68
N ARG A 108 3.35 29.90 7.50
CA ARG A 108 3.25 29.59 8.93
C ARG A 108 2.94 28.11 9.18
N THR A 109 2.02 27.54 8.42
CA THR A 109 1.62 26.14 8.54
C THR A 109 2.72 25.20 8.05
N LEU A 110 3.41 25.53 6.95
CA LEU A 110 4.56 24.75 6.50
C LEU A 110 5.67 24.70 7.56
N GLU A 111 6.03 25.83 8.17
CA GLU A 111 7.00 25.85 9.27
C GLU A 111 6.59 24.95 10.44
N ARG A 112 5.29 24.94 10.79
CA ARG A 112 4.74 24.04 11.82
C ARG A 112 4.89 22.58 11.41
N MET A 113 4.61 22.22 10.16
CA MET A 113 4.74 20.85 9.65
C MET A 113 6.20 20.38 9.62
N TYR A 114 7.15 21.25 9.24
CA TYR A 114 8.58 20.96 9.28
C TYR A 114 9.10 20.76 10.72
N ARG A 115 8.65 21.59 11.67
CA ARG A 115 8.96 21.38 13.10
C ARG A 115 8.39 20.05 13.59
N ASN A 116 7.15 19.74 13.25
CA ASN A 116 6.52 18.47 13.60
C ASN A 116 7.27 17.26 13.00
N ALA A 117 7.76 17.35 11.76
CA ALA A 117 8.60 16.31 11.16
C ALA A 117 9.91 16.10 11.94
N ALA A 118 10.59 17.19 12.33
CA ALA A 118 11.79 17.12 13.17
C ALA A 118 11.51 16.53 14.56
N GLU A 119 10.39 16.91 15.20
CA GLU A 119 9.98 16.38 16.49
C GLU A 119 9.67 14.88 16.45
N ARG A 120 8.97 14.41 15.40
CA ARG A 120 8.73 12.97 15.19
C ARG A 120 10.03 12.20 14.99
N ALA A 121 10.94 12.73 14.17
CA ALA A 121 12.23 12.11 13.91
C ALA A 121 13.07 11.99 15.18
N ARG A 122 13.11 13.06 15.99
CA ARG A 122 13.79 13.08 17.29
C ARG A 122 13.18 12.07 18.25
N LEU A 123 11.84 12.01 18.35
CA LEU A 123 11.15 11.08 19.25
C LEU A 123 11.45 9.62 18.89
N LEU A 124 11.43 9.28 17.60
CA LEU A 124 11.80 7.93 17.11
C LEU A 124 13.26 7.60 17.45
N ALA A 125 14.21 8.50 17.17
CA ALA A 125 15.63 8.27 17.46
C ALA A 125 15.94 8.19 18.97
N GLN A 126 15.15 8.87 19.81
CA GLN A 126 15.30 8.80 21.26
C GLN A 126 14.89 7.44 21.83
N VAL A 127 13.83 6.83 21.29
CA VAL A 127 13.31 5.57 21.82
C VAL A 127 14.03 4.34 21.25
N ASN A 128 14.64 4.47 20.08
CA ASN A 128 15.31 3.38 19.40
C ASN A 128 16.72 3.81 18.93
N PRO A 129 17.80 3.25 19.52
CA PRO A 129 19.17 3.61 19.15
C PRO A 129 19.57 3.19 17.73
N PHE A 130 18.77 2.33 17.08
CA PHE A 130 18.97 1.92 15.69
C PHE A 130 18.34 2.89 14.68
N TRP A 131 17.55 3.85 15.15
CA TRP A 131 16.97 4.90 14.34
C TRP A 131 17.78 6.19 14.44
N ASN A 132 18.20 6.69 13.28
CA ASN A 132 18.92 7.94 13.13
C ASN A 132 17.94 9.10 12.90
N GLU A 133 18.04 10.13 13.74
CA GLU A 133 17.18 11.31 13.67
C GLU A 133 17.25 12.01 12.31
N ALA A 134 18.45 12.21 11.74
CA ALA A 134 18.60 12.90 10.47
C ALA A 134 17.98 12.12 9.30
N THR A 135 18.06 10.79 9.34
CA THR A 135 17.45 9.91 8.34
C THR A 135 15.93 9.98 8.40
N TRP A 136 15.34 9.85 9.60
CA TRP A 136 13.89 10.01 9.79
C TRP A 136 13.39 11.39 9.37
N ARG A 137 14.13 12.44 9.76
CA ARG A 137 13.79 13.82 9.41
C ARG A 137 13.77 14.00 7.89
N GLY A 138 14.81 13.56 7.19
CA GLY A 138 14.88 13.65 5.73
C GLY A 138 13.72 12.95 5.03
N MET A 139 13.33 11.76 5.51
CA MET A 139 12.18 11.04 4.96
C MET A 139 10.85 11.75 5.21
N PHE A 140 10.59 12.25 6.44
CA PHE A 140 9.36 12.99 6.72
C PHE A 140 9.27 14.32 5.95
N GLU A 141 10.39 15.04 5.80
CA GLU A 141 10.45 16.26 5.00
C GLU A 141 10.21 15.98 3.51
N THR A 142 10.76 14.88 2.99
CA THR A 142 10.52 14.46 1.59
C THR A 142 9.06 14.03 1.37
N TYR A 143 8.47 13.31 2.33
CA TYR A 143 7.05 12.93 2.29
C TYR A 143 6.14 14.16 2.27
N LEU A 144 6.44 15.14 3.13
CA LEU A 144 5.75 16.43 3.15
C LEU A 144 5.88 17.16 1.80
N ASN A 145 7.08 17.19 1.22
CA ASN A 145 7.29 17.82 -0.09
C ASN A 145 6.45 17.18 -1.19
N TYR A 146 6.44 15.85 -1.31
CA TYR A 146 5.58 15.20 -2.31
C TYR A 146 4.09 15.42 -2.04
N THR A 147 3.67 15.50 -0.78
CA THR A 147 2.29 15.87 -0.40
C THR A 147 1.93 17.28 -0.89
N ILE A 148 2.83 18.24 -0.72
CA ILE A 148 2.67 19.62 -1.19
C ILE A 148 2.63 19.68 -2.71
N GLU A 149 3.50 18.93 -3.40
CA GLU A 149 3.53 18.88 -4.87
C GLU A 149 2.26 18.26 -5.45
N MET A 150 1.68 17.23 -4.82
CA MET A 150 0.34 16.71 -5.17
C MET A 150 -0.73 17.80 -4.98
N ALA A 151 -0.73 18.50 -3.84
CA ALA A 151 -1.67 19.60 -3.60
C ALA A 151 -1.54 20.73 -4.64
N ASN A 152 -0.32 21.12 -4.99
CA ASN A 152 -0.04 22.12 -6.04
C ASN A 152 -0.48 21.62 -7.43
N ALA A 153 -0.32 20.33 -7.72
CA ALA A 153 -0.79 19.72 -8.95
C ALA A 153 -2.32 19.81 -9.09
N PHE A 154 -3.08 19.59 -8.01
CA PHE A 154 -4.54 19.80 -8.02
C PHE A 154 -4.91 21.27 -8.23
N ILE A 155 -4.22 22.22 -7.59
CA ILE A 155 -4.47 23.66 -7.76
C ILE A 155 -4.22 24.11 -9.20
N THR A 156 -3.17 23.60 -9.83
CA THR A 156 -2.75 24.00 -11.17
C THR A 156 -3.38 23.17 -12.30
N GLY A 157 -4.16 22.13 -11.95
CA GLY A 157 -4.71 21.18 -12.91
C GLY A 157 -3.67 20.26 -13.55
N ASN A 158 -2.46 20.15 -12.99
CA ASN A 158 -1.38 19.29 -13.48
C ASN A 158 -1.54 17.84 -12.99
N TYR A 159 -2.57 17.15 -13.47
CA TYR A 159 -2.89 15.78 -13.02
C TYR A 159 -1.81 14.74 -13.37
N SER A 160 -1.07 14.92 -14.47
CA SER A 160 0.10 14.10 -14.77
C SER A 160 1.18 14.26 -13.69
N GLY A 161 1.38 15.49 -13.20
CA GLY A 161 2.24 15.78 -12.07
C GLY A 161 1.75 15.14 -10.77
N ASP A 162 0.44 15.14 -10.50
CA ASP A 162 -0.15 14.46 -9.33
C ASP A 162 0.16 12.95 -9.35
N VAL A 163 -0.11 12.26 -10.47
CA VAL A 163 0.19 10.83 -10.61
C VAL A 163 1.68 10.55 -10.39
N ALA A 164 2.57 11.32 -11.02
CA ALA A 164 4.01 11.16 -10.87
C ALA A 164 4.49 11.40 -9.43
N ASN A 165 3.89 12.37 -8.72
CA ASN A 165 4.20 12.62 -7.31
C ASN A 165 3.62 11.53 -6.40
N TYR A 166 2.49 10.92 -6.77
CA TYR A 166 1.94 9.77 -6.06
C TYR A 166 2.84 8.54 -6.19
N ASP A 167 3.41 8.28 -7.37
CA ASP A 167 4.39 7.18 -7.52
C ASP A 167 5.65 7.44 -6.67
N LYS A 168 6.13 8.70 -6.62
CA LYS A 168 7.29 9.07 -5.77
C LYS A 168 6.99 8.92 -4.28
N ILE A 169 5.84 9.43 -3.80
CA ILE A 169 5.50 9.37 -2.37
C ILE A 169 5.25 7.93 -1.95
N THR A 170 4.68 7.10 -2.82
CA THR A 170 4.47 5.70 -2.50
C THR A 170 5.77 4.89 -2.50
N ALA A 171 6.73 5.18 -3.37
CA ALA A 171 8.07 4.60 -3.30
C ALA A 171 8.82 5.04 -2.02
N LEU A 172 8.69 6.30 -1.62
CA LEU A 172 9.23 6.78 -0.35
C LEU A 172 8.58 6.10 0.86
N SER A 173 7.26 5.91 0.83
CA SER A 173 6.51 5.20 1.87
C SER A 173 7.03 3.77 2.11
N VAL A 174 7.47 3.09 1.05
CA VAL A 174 8.12 1.77 1.15
C VAL A 174 9.48 1.89 1.84
N GLN A 175 10.31 2.85 1.47
CA GLN A 175 11.61 3.08 2.13
C GLN A 175 11.47 3.43 3.62
N MET A 176 10.48 4.27 3.95
CA MET A 176 10.14 4.62 5.33
C MET A 176 9.72 3.39 6.14
N ALA A 177 8.90 2.53 5.54
CA ALA A 177 8.47 1.28 6.15
C ALA A 177 9.62 0.30 6.38
N ASP A 178 10.56 0.20 5.44
CA ASP A 178 11.72 -0.70 5.56
C ASP A 178 12.67 -0.24 6.66
N TYR A 179 12.94 1.07 6.72
CA TYR A 179 13.75 1.66 7.78
C TYR A 179 13.10 1.50 9.17
N PHE A 180 11.77 1.62 9.23
CA PHE A 180 11.00 1.31 10.42
C PHE A 180 11.16 -0.16 10.82
N ALA A 181 10.87 -1.08 9.90
CA ALA A 181 10.92 -2.52 10.16
C ALA A 181 12.32 -2.96 10.62
N GLN A 182 13.38 -2.45 10.00
CA GLN A 182 14.76 -2.72 10.40
C GLN A 182 15.00 -2.32 11.86
N GLY A 183 14.69 -1.08 12.23
CA GLY A 183 14.95 -0.64 13.60
C GLY A 183 14.09 -1.36 14.65
N ILE A 184 12.85 -1.75 14.32
CA ILE A 184 12.04 -2.62 15.20
C ILE A 184 12.68 -3.99 15.36
N TYR A 185 13.18 -4.58 14.27
CA TYR A 185 13.87 -5.86 14.33
C TYR A 185 15.13 -5.77 15.20
N ASP A 186 15.95 -4.74 14.97
CA ASP A 186 17.20 -4.55 15.70
C ASP A 186 16.97 -4.35 17.19
N ILE A 187 15.97 -3.56 17.60
CA ILE A 187 15.69 -3.33 19.03
C ILE A 187 15.17 -4.58 19.74
N ILE A 188 14.35 -5.40 19.08
CA ILE A 188 13.80 -6.63 19.67
C ILE A 188 14.85 -7.74 19.72
N SER A 189 15.74 -7.81 18.73
CA SER A 189 16.80 -8.82 18.64
C SER A 189 18.07 -8.44 19.40
N HIS A 190 18.19 -7.19 19.88
CA HIS A 190 19.35 -6.74 20.62
C HIS A 190 19.43 -7.37 22.02
N ASP A 191 20.43 -8.21 22.25
CA ASP A 191 20.83 -8.66 23.59
C ASP A 191 21.98 -7.77 24.12
N PRO A 192 21.73 -6.91 25.14
CA PRO A 192 22.76 -6.03 25.70
C PRO A 192 23.88 -6.78 26.44
N MET A 193 23.72 -8.08 26.70
CA MET A 193 24.74 -8.95 27.32
C MET A 193 25.52 -9.81 26.32
N CYS A 194 25.16 -9.79 25.03
CA CYS A 194 25.81 -10.59 23.98
C CYS A 194 26.29 -9.67 22.85
N PRO A 195 27.49 -9.06 22.98
CA PRO A 195 27.85 -7.93 22.13
C PRO A 195 28.17 -8.26 20.68
N GLU A 196 28.38 -9.51 20.28
CA GLU A 196 28.87 -9.80 18.93
C GLU A 196 28.75 -11.28 18.53
N VAL A 197 28.34 -11.48 17.27
CA VAL A 197 28.52 -12.68 16.43
C VAL A 197 27.80 -13.96 16.90
N LEU A 198 26.50 -14.05 16.61
CA LEU A 198 26.02 -15.29 16.01
C LEU A 198 26.41 -15.21 14.54
N GLU A 199 27.54 -15.84 14.18
CA GLU A 199 27.66 -16.39 12.83
C GLU A 199 26.40 -17.23 12.65
N CYS A 200 25.49 -16.79 11.78
CA CYS A 200 24.48 -17.70 11.27
C CYS A 200 25.27 -18.86 10.69
N LEU A 201 25.23 -20.03 11.36
CA LEU A 201 25.75 -21.26 10.79
C LEU A 201 25.18 -21.35 9.37
N GLU A 202 26.04 -21.32 8.35
CA GLU A 202 25.62 -21.65 6.99
C GLU A 202 25.15 -23.10 7.03
N LEU A 203 23.83 -23.26 7.14
CA LEU A 203 23.20 -24.56 7.12
C LEU A 203 23.32 -25.10 5.71
N SER A 204 23.74 -26.37 5.60
CA SER A 204 23.63 -27.09 4.34
C SER A 204 22.16 -27.15 3.88
N PRO A 205 21.89 -27.31 2.57
CA PRO A 205 20.52 -27.45 2.05
C PRO A 205 19.70 -28.52 2.80
N GLU A 206 20.34 -29.61 3.21
CA GLU A 206 19.74 -30.70 3.99
C GLU A 206 19.33 -30.27 5.41
N GLN A 207 20.11 -29.39 6.05
CA GLN A 207 19.77 -28.87 7.39
C GLN A 207 18.69 -27.78 7.35
N MET A 208 18.61 -27.01 6.27
CA MET A 208 17.50 -26.08 6.04
C MET A 208 16.16 -26.81 5.89
N GLU A 209 16.18 -28.02 5.34
CA GLU A 209 15.00 -28.86 5.16
C GLU A 209 14.43 -29.36 6.51
N GLU A 210 15.28 -29.58 7.52
CA GLU A 210 14.86 -30.00 8.86
C GLU A 210 14.32 -28.87 9.75
N LEU A 211 14.50 -27.60 9.35
CA LEU A 211 14.00 -26.47 10.13
C LEU A 211 12.47 -26.39 10.11
N PRO A 212 11.84 -26.10 11.28
CA PRO A 212 10.44 -25.70 11.32
C PRO A 212 10.15 -24.62 10.27
N ILE A 213 9.00 -24.68 9.61
CA ILE A 213 8.60 -23.75 8.52
C ILE A 213 8.77 -22.28 8.91
N MET A 214 8.61 -21.93 10.20
CA MET A 214 8.78 -20.57 10.74
C MET A 214 10.23 -20.07 10.75
N LEU A 215 11.22 -20.98 10.67
CA LEU A 215 12.66 -20.70 10.67
C LEU A 215 13.29 -20.79 9.28
N ARG A 216 12.53 -21.22 8.26
CA ARG A 216 12.95 -21.12 6.86
C ARG A 216 12.95 -19.64 6.45
N CYS A 217 13.89 -19.26 5.61
CA CYS A 217 14.07 -17.86 5.21
C CYS A 217 13.97 -17.69 3.69
N MET A 218 13.67 -16.45 3.29
CA MET A 218 13.51 -16.03 1.91
C MET A 218 14.51 -14.92 1.56
N THR A 219 14.80 -14.75 0.27
CA THR A 219 15.56 -13.60 -0.21
C THR A 219 14.72 -12.33 -0.20
N LEU A 220 15.36 -11.17 -0.27
CA LEU A 220 14.68 -9.88 -0.42
C LEU A 220 13.81 -9.86 -1.69
N GLU A 221 14.30 -10.42 -2.80
CA GLU A 221 13.55 -10.53 -4.06
C GLU A 221 12.25 -11.34 -3.89
N GLN A 222 12.30 -12.44 -3.14
CA GLN A 222 11.10 -13.22 -2.80
C GLN A 222 10.13 -12.46 -1.91
N ILE A 223 10.63 -11.63 -1.00
CA ILE A 223 9.79 -10.75 -0.16
C ILE A 223 9.14 -9.64 -0.99
N GLU A 224 9.85 -9.07 -1.96
CA GLU A 224 9.26 -8.14 -2.91
C GLU A 224 8.13 -8.80 -3.70
N ALA A 225 8.31 -10.05 -4.14
CA ALA A 225 7.25 -10.81 -4.79
C ALA A 225 6.02 -11.01 -3.87
N VAL A 226 6.25 -11.38 -2.59
CA VAL A 226 5.18 -11.49 -1.59
C VAL A 226 4.47 -10.15 -1.37
N PHE A 227 5.22 -9.06 -1.29
CA PHE A 227 4.66 -7.72 -1.10
C PHE A 227 3.81 -7.29 -2.31
N LEU A 228 4.33 -7.45 -3.54
CA LEU A 228 3.60 -7.13 -4.77
C LEU A 228 2.30 -7.94 -4.89
N LEU A 229 2.36 -9.25 -4.59
CA LEU A 229 1.18 -10.11 -4.57
C LEU A 229 0.14 -9.63 -3.52
N ARG A 230 0.61 -9.28 -2.32
CA ARG A 230 -0.25 -8.77 -1.24
C ARG A 230 -0.91 -7.45 -1.59
N MET A 231 -0.19 -6.56 -2.30
CA MET A 231 -0.66 -5.22 -2.65
C MET A 231 -1.48 -5.16 -3.93
N PHE A 232 -1.46 -6.19 -4.79
CA PHE A 232 -2.12 -6.15 -6.10
C PHE A 232 -3.59 -5.72 -6.04
N LEU A 233 -4.40 -6.33 -5.17
CA LEU A 233 -5.82 -5.97 -5.03
C LEU A 233 -6.01 -4.58 -4.40
N PHE A 234 -5.11 -4.17 -3.49
CA PHE A 234 -5.15 -2.85 -2.88
C PHE A 234 -4.88 -1.78 -3.93
N ASP A 235 -3.84 -1.97 -4.74
CA ASP A 235 -3.46 -1.02 -5.78
C ASP A 235 -4.49 -0.98 -6.91
N LEU A 236 -5.12 -2.11 -7.23
CA LEU A 236 -6.23 -2.17 -8.16
C LEU A 236 -7.41 -1.29 -7.71
N VAL A 237 -7.73 -1.29 -6.41
CA VAL A 237 -8.78 -0.42 -5.82
C VAL A 237 -8.39 1.05 -5.95
N VAL A 238 -7.16 1.39 -5.53
CA VAL A 238 -6.68 2.78 -5.55
C VAL A 238 -6.70 3.34 -6.98
N TRP A 239 -6.13 2.62 -7.94
CA TRP A 239 -6.02 3.09 -9.32
C TRP A 239 -7.34 3.03 -10.07
N THR A 240 -8.20 2.06 -9.79
CA THR A 240 -9.55 2.07 -10.38
C THR A 240 -10.35 3.24 -9.87
N ARG A 241 -10.26 3.59 -8.57
CA ARG A 241 -10.91 4.81 -8.06
C ARG A 241 -10.40 6.07 -8.75
N GLN A 242 -9.10 6.19 -9.02
CA GLN A 242 -8.57 7.29 -9.83
C GLN A 242 -9.17 7.31 -11.23
N TYR A 243 -9.36 6.13 -11.82
CA TYR A 243 -9.99 6.00 -13.13
C TYR A 243 -11.46 6.43 -13.07
N LEU A 244 -12.23 6.04 -12.05
CA LEU A 244 -13.60 6.51 -11.82
C LEU A 244 -13.66 8.05 -11.76
N ILE A 245 -12.75 8.68 -11.01
CA ILE A 245 -12.65 10.16 -10.92
C ILE A 245 -12.43 10.77 -12.32
N SER A 246 -11.51 10.21 -13.10
CA SER A 246 -11.24 10.68 -14.47
C SER A 246 -12.42 10.54 -15.41
N ARG A 247 -13.12 9.40 -15.36
CA ARG A 247 -14.22 9.06 -16.27
C ARG A 247 -15.52 9.77 -15.92
N TYR A 248 -15.90 9.81 -14.65
CA TYR A 248 -17.19 10.37 -14.22
C TYR A 248 -17.16 11.88 -14.05
N LEU A 249 -16.03 12.46 -13.62
CA LEU A 249 -15.93 13.90 -13.35
C LEU A 249 -15.23 14.67 -14.47
N GLY A 250 -14.59 13.97 -15.41
CA GLY A 250 -13.73 14.59 -16.41
C GLY A 250 -12.50 15.25 -15.79
N VAL A 251 -12.04 14.74 -14.64
CA VAL A 251 -10.93 15.30 -13.87
C VAL A 251 -9.76 14.35 -13.84
N GLY A 252 -8.60 14.77 -14.32
CA GLY A 252 -7.44 13.89 -14.43
C GLY A 252 -7.00 13.70 -15.88
N ASN A 253 -6.03 12.82 -16.07
CA ASN A 253 -5.69 12.29 -17.38
C ASN A 253 -6.06 10.81 -17.40
N GLU A 254 -7.17 10.50 -18.08
CA GLU A 254 -7.70 9.13 -18.21
C GLU A 254 -6.66 8.16 -18.76
N GLU A 255 -5.93 8.56 -19.80
CA GLU A 255 -4.94 7.73 -20.50
C GLU A 255 -3.80 7.33 -19.56
N ILE A 256 -3.28 8.29 -18.77
CA ILE A 256 -2.20 8.03 -17.80
C ILE A 256 -2.68 7.07 -16.70
N VAL A 257 -3.90 7.26 -16.18
CA VAL A 257 -4.42 6.41 -15.10
C VAL A 257 -4.71 4.99 -15.63
N LEU A 258 -5.25 4.87 -16.84
CA LEU A 258 -5.48 3.59 -17.49
C LEU A 258 -4.16 2.87 -17.79
N GLN A 259 -3.14 3.59 -18.26
CA GLN A 259 -1.80 3.03 -18.43
C GLN A 259 -1.27 2.47 -17.10
N ARG A 260 -1.44 3.18 -15.98
CA ARG A 260 -0.99 2.69 -14.68
C ARG A 260 -1.71 1.41 -14.22
N LEU A 261 -3.00 1.26 -14.55
CA LEU A 261 -3.74 0.01 -14.31
C LEU A 261 -3.16 -1.16 -15.11
N PHE A 262 -2.73 -0.94 -16.34
CA PHE A 262 -2.04 -1.97 -17.14
C PHE A 262 -0.63 -2.26 -16.62
N GLU A 263 0.13 -1.25 -16.21
CA GLU A 263 1.44 -1.43 -15.58
C GLU A 263 1.33 -2.28 -14.31
N LEU A 264 0.26 -2.13 -13.52
CA LEU A 264 -0.01 -3.01 -12.37
C LEU A 264 -0.17 -4.47 -12.77
N VAL A 265 -0.82 -4.75 -13.91
CA VAL A 265 -0.92 -6.12 -14.47
C VAL A 265 0.45 -6.62 -14.92
N ASP A 266 1.27 -5.76 -15.53
CA ASP A 266 2.63 -6.11 -15.94
C ASP A 266 3.54 -6.42 -14.73
N GLU A 267 3.46 -5.61 -13.68
CA GLU A 267 4.17 -5.81 -12.40
C GLU A 267 3.76 -7.14 -11.75
N PHE A 268 2.46 -7.44 -11.73
CA PHE A 268 1.93 -8.70 -11.24
C PHE A 268 2.42 -9.90 -12.05
N GLY A 269 2.39 -9.81 -13.39
CA GLY A 269 2.90 -10.86 -14.27
C GLY A 269 4.39 -11.12 -14.10
N ARG A 270 5.21 -10.06 -14.01
CA ARG A 270 6.65 -10.20 -13.72
C ARG A 270 6.90 -10.88 -12.38
N MET A 271 6.14 -10.52 -11.35
CA MET A 271 6.22 -11.17 -10.05
C MET A 271 5.89 -12.65 -10.13
N LEU A 272 4.79 -13.03 -10.81
CA LEU A 272 4.45 -14.44 -11.00
C LEU A 272 5.55 -15.20 -11.78
N ALA A 273 6.14 -14.57 -12.80
CA ALA A 273 7.24 -15.17 -13.56
C ALA A 273 8.48 -15.45 -12.72
N ILE A 274 8.83 -14.53 -11.80
CA ILE A 274 9.98 -14.67 -10.89
C ILE A 274 9.78 -15.87 -9.95
N VAL A 275 8.55 -16.07 -9.45
CA VAL A 275 8.25 -17.14 -8.49
C VAL A 275 8.02 -18.48 -9.18
N PHE A 276 7.14 -18.51 -10.18
CA PHE A 276 6.62 -19.76 -10.77
C PHE A 276 7.31 -20.14 -12.09
N GLY A 277 8.18 -19.28 -12.61
CA GLY A 277 8.81 -19.42 -13.92
C GLY A 277 7.96 -18.84 -15.05
N ALA A 278 8.62 -18.39 -16.13
CA ALA A 278 7.96 -17.77 -17.28
C ALA A 278 6.99 -18.74 -17.99
N ASP A 279 7.35 -20.02 -18.09
CA ASP A 279 6.52 -21.03 -18.74
C ASP A 279 5.18 -21.26 -18.01
N ALA A 280 5.16 -21.10 -16.68
CA ALA A 280 3.95 -21.27 -15.87
C ALA A 280 2.92 -20.14 -16.08
N ILE A 281 3.35 -18.99 -16.60
CA ILE A 281 2.48 -17.83 -16.84
C ILE A 281 2.25 -17.56 -18.33
N GLU A 282 2.92 -18.31 -19.22
CA GLU A 282 2.83 -18.12 -20.66
C GLU A 282 1.38 -18.31 -21.14
N GLY A 283 0.88 -17.38 -21.94
CA GLY A 283 -0.50 -17.41 -22.46
C GLY A 283 -1.61 -17.10 -21.44
N HIS A 284 -1.28 -16.93 -20.15
CA HIS A 284 -2.27 -16.66 -19.10
C HIS A 284 -2.48 -15.18 -18.81
N MET A 285 -1.46 -14.32 -19.02
CA MET A 285 -1.57 -12.88 -18.80
C MET A 285 -2.73 -12.16 -19.53
N PRO A 286 -3.15 -12.54 -20.77
CA PRO A 286 -4.30 -11.91 -21.45
C PRO A 286 -5.58 -11.83 -20.61
N MET A 287 -5.83 -12.77 -19.69
CA MET A 287 -7.03 -12.73 -18.86
C MET A 287 -7.02 -11.57 -17.85
N PHE A 288 -5.84 -11.14 -17.40
CA PHE A 288 -5.69 -10.02 -16.48
C PHE A 288 -5.87 -8.67 -17.19
N TYR A 289 -5.34 -8.51 -18.41
CA TYR A 289 -5.62 -7.33 -19.24
C TYR A 289 -7.10 -7.22 -19.59
N ARG A 290 -7.73 -8.35 -19.96
CA ARG A 290 -9.17 -8.43 -20.22
C ARG A 290 -10.01 -7.95 -19.03
N LYS A 291 -9.55 -8.18 -17.79
CA LYS A 291 -10.22 -7.67 -16.59
C LYS A 291 -10.27 -6.14 -16.58
N ILE A 292 -9.15 -5.48 -16.89
CA ILE A 292 -9.06 -4.01 -16.96
C ILE A 292 -9.92 -3.47 -18.10
N ASP A 293 -9.91 -4.13 -19.26
CA ASP A 293 -10.77 -3.77 -20.40
C ASP A 293 -12.25 -3.87 -20.04
N LEU A 294 -12.66 -4.95 -19.38
CA LEU A 294 -14.04 -5.15 -18.96
C LEU A 294 -14.49 -4.12 -17.90
N ILE A 295 -13.61 -3.75 -16.95
CA ILE A 295 -13.89 -2.66 -16.00
C ILE A 295 -14.10 -1.34 -16.76
N THR A 296 -13.26 -1.05 -17.76
CA THR A 296 -13.39 0.15 -18.60
C THR A 296 -14.68 0.17 -19.42
N LEU A 297 -15.06 -0.98 -19.99
CA LEU A 297 -16.32 -1.13 -20.72
C LEU A 297 -17.52 -0.96 -19.79
N LEU A 298 -17.45 -1.50 -18.57
CA LEU A 298 -18.52 -1.36 -17.58
C LEU A 298 -18.77 0.11 -17.25
N ILE A 299 -17.70 0.86 -16.95
CA ILE A 299 -17.78 2.29 -16.64
C ILE A 299 -18.37 3.06 -17.82
N THR A 300 -17.95 2.74 -19.04
CA THR A 300 -18.49 3.36 -20.27
C THR A 300 -19.99 3.09 -20.41
N ALA A 301 -20.42 1.83 -20.29
CA ALA A 301 -21.82 1.45 -20.36
C ALA A 301 -22.67 2.10 -19.25
N GLN A 302 -22.10 2.25 -18.05
CA GLN A 302 -22.71 2.96 -16.93
C GLN A 302 -22.94 4.45 -17.24
N ILE A 303 -21.95 5.14 -17.83
CA ILE A 303 -22.07 6.54 -18.26
C ILE A 303 -23.15 6.69 -19.34
N GLU A 304 -23.21 5.76 -20.29
CA GLU A 304 -24.20 5.76 -21.38
C GLU A 304 -25.61 5.38 -20.92
N GLY A 305 -25.78 4.89 -19.69
CA GLY A 305 -27.05 4.36 -19.20
C GLY A 305 -27.50 3.07 -19.91
N ASN A 306 -26.56 2.34 -20.51
CA ASN A 306 -26.84 1.12 -21.26
C ASN A 306 -26.93 -0.10 -20.32
N THR A 307 -28.10 -0.28 -19.70
CA THR A 307 -28.35 -1.35 -18.73
C THR A 307 -28.12 -2.75 -19.29
N GLU A 308 -28.41 -2.98 -20.58
CA GLU A 308 -28.17 -4.28 -21.22
C GLU A 308 -26.67 -4.58 -21.30
N ALA A 309 -25.87 -3.61 -21.76
CA ALA A 309 -24.41 -3.74 -21.77
C ALA A 309 -23.83 -3.89 -20.37
N VAL A 310 -24.31 -3.12 -19.38
CA VAL A 310 -23.88 -3.25 -17.97
C VAL A 310 -24.10 -4.68 -17.45
N ASN A 311 -25.27 -5.27 -17.71
CA ASN A 311 -25.57 -6.63 -17.28
C ASN A 311 -24.68 -7.67 -17.97
N GLU A 312 -24.47 -7.54 -19.27
CA GLU A 312 -23.64 -8.47 -20.04
C GLU A 312 -22.16 -8.37 -19.63
N ILE A 313 -21.61 -7.15 -19.50
CA ILE A 313 -20.23 -6.93 -19.07
C ILE A 313 -20.03 -7.43 -17.64
N THR A 314 -21.01 -7.23 -16.75
CA THR A 314 -20.97 -7.79 -15.38
C THR A 314 -20.83 -9.32 -15.41
N ARG A 315 -21.62 -10.01 -16.25
CA ARG A 315 -21.50 -11.47 -16.43
C ARG A 315 -20.11 -11.87 -16.92
N LEU A 316 -19.55 -11.14 -17.88
CA LEU A 316 -18.20 -11.39 -18.40
C LEU A 316 -17.11 -11.16 -17.35
N LEU A 317 -17.26 -10.16 -16.47
CA LEU A 317 -16.36 -9.91 -15.34
C LEU A 317 -16.34 -11.07 -14.35
N TYR A 318 -17.52 -11.63 -14.01
CA TYR A 318 -17.59 -12.80 -13.13
C TYR A 318 -16.96 -14.03 -13.78
N ALA A 319 -17.21 -14.29 -15.07
CA ALA A 319 -16.58 -15.39 -15.80
C ALA A 319 -15.05 -15.25 -15.85
N ASN A 320 -14.54 -14.06 -16.19
CA ASN A 320 -13.11 -13.77 -16.18
C ASN A 320 -12.50 -13.89 -14.77
N THR A 321 -13.25 -13.55 -13.72
CA THR A 321 -12.79 -13.71 -12.34
C THR A 321 -12.68 -15.18 -11.94
N GLU A 322 -13.57 -16.03 -12.44
CA GLU A 322 -13.49 -17.48 -12.27
C GLU A 322 -12.28 -18.08 -13.00
N GLU A 323 -12.01 -17.63 -14.24
CA GLU A 323 -10.79 -17.98 -14.99
C GLU A 323 -9.52 -17.64 -14.18
N ILE A 324 -9.45 -16.42 -13.61
CA ILE A 324 -8.31 -15.98 -12.79
C ILE A 324 -8.16 -16.84 -11.52
N ALA A 325 -9.27 -17.13 -10.82
CA ALA A 325 -9.22 -17.94 -9.61
C ALA A 325 -8.70 -19.36 -9.88
N SER A 326 -9.17 -19.99 -10.95
CA SER A 326 -8.73 -21.33 -11.36
C SER A 326 -7.26 -21.34 -11.76
N PHE A 327 -6.80 -20.34 -12.53
CA PHE A 327 -5.39 -20.21 -12.89
C PHE A 327 -4.48 -20.05 -11.66
N LEU A 328 -4.83 -19.16 -10.73
CA LEU A 328 -4.03 -18.98 -9.52
C LEU A 328 -3.95 -20.30 -8.72
N ALA A 329 -5.08 -20.99 -8.52
CA ALA A 329 -5.09 -22.29 -7.85
C ALA A 329 -4.28 -23.36 -8.60
N SER A 330 -4.19 -23.30 -9.93
CA SER A 330 -3.43 -24.29 -10.71
C SER A 330 -1.92 -24.11 -10.62
N ILE A 331 -1.42 -22.89 -10.43
CA ILE A 331 0.02 -22.62 -10.31
C ILE A 331 0.53 -22.74 -8.86
N ASN A 332 -0.38 -22.73 -7.88
CA ASN A 332 0.00 -22.90 -6.47
C ASN A 332 -1.06 -23.69 -5.69
N HIS A 333 -0.72 -24.94 -5.36
CA HIS A 333 -1.60 -25.86 -4.63
C HIS A 333 -1.95 -25.41 -3.19
N PHE A 334 -1.26 -24.38 -2.66
CA PHE A 334 -1.63 -23.76 -1.38
C PHE A 334 -2.74 -22.72 -1.50
N TRP A 335 -3.17 -22.37 -2.72
CA TRP A 335 -4.33 -21.53 -2.96
C TRP A 335 -5.53 -22.40 -3.37
N ASP A 336 -6.51 -22.46 -2.46
CA ASP A 336 -7.80 -23.09 -2.70
C ASP A 336 -8.62 -22.27 -3.69
N GLU A 337 -9.05 -22.92 -4.77
CA GLU A 337 -9.82 -22.26 -5.85
C GLU A 337 -11.12 -21.64 -5.33
N ALA A 338 -11.83 -22.33 -4.43
CA ALA A 338 -13.12 -21.86 -3.95
C ALA A 338 -12.95 -20.60 -3.07
N GLU A 339 -11.94 -20.57 -2.21
CA GLU A 339 -11.61 -19.38 -1.41
C GLU A 339 -11.16 -18.21 -2.29
N LEU A 340 -10.28 -18.46 -3.27
CA LEU A 340 -9.87 -17.45 -4.25
C LEU A 340 -11.07 -16.87 -4.99
N ARG A 341 -11.91 -17.73 -5.57
CA ARG A 341 -13.11 -17.33 -6.30
C ARG A 341 -14.05 -16.50 -5.42
N ASN A 342 -14.33 -16.95 -4.21
CA ASN A 342 -15.20 -16.23 -3.27
C ASN A 342 -14.64 -14.86 -2.88
N SER A 343 -13.33 -14.78 -2.63
CA SER A 343 -12.65 -13.53 -2.31
C SER A 343 -12.70 -12.54 -3.46
N LEU A 344 -12.35 -12.99 -4.67
CA LEU A 344 -12.34 -12.16 -5.87
C LEU A 344 -13.76 -11.73 -6.30
N PHE A 345 -14.78 -12.59 -6.15
CA PHE A 345 -16.17 -12.22 -6.40
C PHE A 345 -16.66 -11.13 -5.44
N ARG A 346 -16.32 -11.22 -4.15
CA ARG A 346 -16.64 -10.17 -3.17
C ARG A 346 -15.97 -8.85 -3.55
N HIS A 347 -14.70 -8.89 -3.93
CA HIS A 347 -13.96 -7.71 -4.38
C HIS A 347 -14.60 -7.09 -5.63
N LEU A 348 -14.91 -7.91 -6.65
CA LEU A 348 -15.56 -7.45 -7.88
C LEU A 348 -16.93 -6.81 -7.60
N ARG A 349 -17.77 -7.43 -6.77
CA ARG A 349 -19.07 -6.87 -6.40
C ARG A 349 -18.93 -5.48 -5.77
N ASP A 350 -18.03 -5.35 -4.79
CA ASP A 350 -17.83 -4.10 -4.08
C ASP A 350 -17.25 -3.02 -5.03
N MET A 351 -16.40 -3.38 -5.99
CA MET A 351 -15.91 -2.46 -7.05
C MET A 351 -17.03 -1.96 -7.97
N ILE A 352 -17.94 -2.84 -8.39
CA ILE A 352 -19.10 -2.46 -9.20
C ILE A 352 -20.03 -1.53 -8.40
N GLU A 353 -20.21 -1.83 -7.11
CA GLU A 353 -21.00 -1.00 -6.20
C GLU A 353 -20.36 0.39 -6.02
N GLU A 354 -19.03 0.45 -5.83
CA GLU A 354 -18.31 1.72 -5.74
C GLU A 354 -18.51 2.55 -7.01
N SER A 355 -18.34 1.96 -8.19
CA SER A 355 -18.55 2.62 -9.49
C SER A 355 -19.97 3.18 -9.61
N THR A 356 -20.97 2.40 -9.18
CA THR A 356 -22.37 2.81 -9.21
C THR A 356 -22.64 3.97 -8.26
N SER A 357 -22.16 3.90 -7.01
CA SER A 357 -22.28 4.99 -6.04
C SER A 357 -21.54 6.25 -6.49
N PHE A 358 -20.42 6.10 -7.21
CA PHE A 358 -19.70 7.21 -7.79
C PHE A 358 -20.53 7.90 -8.89
N LEU A 359 -21.09 7.12 -9.83
CA LEU A 359 -21.96 7.61 -10.90
C LEU A 359 -23.19 8.36 -10.36
N THR A 360 -23.81 7.85 -9.29
CA THR A 360 -25.02 8.46 -8.71
C THR A 360 -24.73 9.65 -7.79
N GLY A 361 -23.46 10.01 -7.59
CA GLY A 361 -23.04 11.09 -6.70
C GLY A 361 -23.13 10.74 -5.21
N GLU A 362 -23.33 9.47 -4.85
CA GLU A 362 -23.30 8.97 -3.47
C GLU A 362 -21.85 8.83 -2.98
N TYR A 363 -21.08 9.91 -3.00
CA TYR A 363 -19.64 9.87 -2.75
C TYR A 363 -19.26 9.39 -1.34
N ASP A 364 -20.06 9.69 -0.31
CA ASP A 364 -19.80 9.18 1.05
C ASP A 364 -19.95 7.67 1.12
N ARG A 365 -20.97 7.12 0.45
CA ARG A 365 -21.13 5.67 0.29
C ARG A 365 -19.95 5.08 -0.48
N SER A 366 -19.50 5.73 -1.54
CA SER A 366 -18.31 5.32 -2.28
C SER A 366 -17.05 5.30 -1.40
N ILE A 367 -16.86 6.26 -0.49
CA ILE A 367 -15.73 6.27 0.47
C ILE A 367 -15.83 5.12 1.47
N ASP A 368 -17.03 4.80 1.95
CA ASP A 368 -17.25 3.65 2.83
C ASP A 368 -16.93 2.35 2.10
N ILE A 369 -17.40 2.19 0.85
CA ILE A 369 -17.09 1.03 0.00
C ILE A 369 -15.58 0.90 -0.23
N MET A 370 -14.89 2.01 -0.56
CA MET A 370 -13.43 2.04 -0.67
C MET A 370 -12.77 1.53 0.63
N SER A 371 -13.25 1.97 1.79
CA SER A 371 -12.75 1.50 3.10
C SER A 371 -12.93 -0.01 3.30
N TYR A 372 -14.03 -0.59 2.81
CA TYR A 372 -14.24 -2.04 2.82
C TYR A 372 -13.34 -2.77 1.82
N LEU A 373 -13.18 -2.22 0.62
CA LEU A 373 -12.33 -2.76 -0.44
C LEU A 373 -10.86 -2.83 0.01
N LEU A 374 -10.31 -1.76 0.60
CA LEU A 374 -8.93 -1.75 1.07
C LEU A 374 -8.69 -2.81 2.17
N ARG A 375 -9.56 -2.87 3.17
CA ARG A 375 -9.46 -3.88 4.25
C ARG A 375 -9.62 -5.32 3.75
N ARG A 376 -10.52 -5.56 2.80
CA ARG A 376 -10.68 -6.90 2.21
C ARG A 376 -9.48 -7.27 1.32
N SER A 377 -8.92 -6.29 0.62
CA SER A 377 -7.70 -6.48 -0.18
C SER A 377 -6.53 -6.86 0.70
N GLU A 378 -6.40 -6.28 1.90
CA GLU A 378 -5.41 -6.72 2.89
C GLU A 378 -5.60 -8.18 3.30
N SER A 379 -6.83 -8.59 3.65
CA SER A 379 -7.13 -9.98 4.04
C SER A 379 -6.85 -10.98 2.90
N ALA A 380 -7.28 -10.65 1.68
CA ALA A 380 -7.01 -11.46 0.49
C ALA A 380 -5.51 -11.51 0.17
N GLY A 381 -4.81 -10.38 0.28
CA GLY A 381 -3.37 -10.29 0.13
C GLY A 381 -2.61 -11.14 1.15
N ASN A 382 -3.07 -11.19 2.41
CA ASN A 382 -2.49 -12.05 3.45
C ASN A 382 -2.65 -13.54 3.11
N TYR A 383 -3.81 -13.94 2.59
CA TYR A 383 -4.05 -15.30 2.15
C TYR A 383 -3.11 -15.68 0.99
N LEU A 384 -3.03 -14.82 -0.03
CA LEU A 384 -2.15 -15.01 -1.18
C LEU A 384 -0.67 -15.09 -0.77
N ALA A 385 -0.22 -14.15 0.06
CA ALA A 385 1.13 -14.09 0.62
C ALA A 385 1.49 -15.35 1.41
N LEU A 386 0.58 -15.86 2.25
CA LEU A 386 0.81 -17.10 3.01
C LEU A 386 0.94 -18.32 2.11
N GLY A 387 0.08 -18.44 1.09
CA GLY A 387 0.20 -19.53 0.11
C GLY A 387 1.47 -19.43 -0.73
N LEU A 388 1.92 -18.22 -1.07
CA LEU A 388 3.19 -17.99 -1.74
C LEU A 388 4.38 -18.36 -0.85
N TYR A 389 4.37 -17.92 0.40
CA TYR A 389 5.38 -18.29 1.39
C TYR A 389 5.51 -19.80 1.51
N ARG A 390 4.38 -20.52 1.63
CA ARG A 390 4.38 -21.98 1.68
C ARG A 390 4.90 -22.60 0.40
N PHE A 391 4.56 -22.05 -0.77
CA PHE A 391 5.06 -22.52 -2.06
C PHE A 391 6.58 -22.43 -2.15
N ILE A 392 7.13 -21.25 -1.84
CA ILE A 392 8.58 -20.96 -1.91
C ILE A 392 9.35 -21.79 -0.90
N THR A 393 8.81 -21.96 0.31
CA THR A 393 9.52 -22.64 1.41
C THR A 393 9.29 -24.14 1.44
N ASN A 394 8.41 -24.73 0.63
CA ASN A 394 8.19 -26.18 0.58
C ASN A 394 9.27 -26.88 -0.26
N THR A 395 9.89 -27.94 0.29
CA THR A 395 11.00 -28.65 -0.36
C THR A 395 10.57 -29.62 -1.45
N GLU A 396 9.28 -29.95 -1.55
CA GLU A 396 8.74 -30.78 -2.65
C GLU A 396 8.66 -30.06 -4.01
N ASN A 397 8.89 -28.74 -4.04
CA ASN A 397 8.86 -27.91 -5.25
C ASN A 397 10.26 -27.60 -5.82
N ALA A 398 11.35 -28.08 -5.18
CA ALA A 398 12.74 -27.80 -5.56
C ALA A 398 13.33 -28.81 -6.56
#